data_AF-A0A9E2VIX2-F1
#
_entry.id   AF-A0A9E2VIX2-F1
#
_cell.length_a   1.000
_cell.length_b   1.000
_cell.length_c   1.000
_cell.angle_alpha   90.00
_cell.angle_beta   90.00
_cell.angle_gamma   90.00
#
_symmetry.space_group_name_H-M   'P 1'
#
loop_
_entity.id
_entity.type
_entity.pdbx_description
1 polymer ?
#
loop_
_entity_poly.entity_id
_entity_poly.type
_entity_poly.pdbx_seq_one_letter_code
_entity_poly.pdbx_strand_id
1 'polypeptide(L)'
;MKAFAYAAPKTLKEATALLEDNWGKTEILAGGTDLITSLKQRLVAPDRLVSLRHLRELKGIKVSRSALRIGALTTLGELASDKTVQAQFP
;
A
#
# COMPACT_ATOMS: atom_id res chain seq x y z
N MET A 1 -10.55 -2.80 -18.95
CA MET A 1 -10.83 -2.24 -17.61
C MET A 1 -11.79 -1.08 -17.78
N LYS A 2 -12.69 -0.88 -16.82
CA LYS A 2 -13.49 0.36 -16.74
C LYS A 2 -12.55 1.54 -16.48
N ALA A 3 -12.89 2.73 -16.98
CA ALA A 3 -12.16 3.95 -16.64
C ALA A 3 -12.31 4.29 -15.15
N PHE A 4 -11.25 4.78 -14.53
CA PHE A 4 -11.22 5.19 -13.13
C PHE A 4 -10.43 6.49 -12.97
N ALA A 5 -10.76 7.27 -11.94
CA ALA A 5 -9.95 8.39 -11.50
C ALA A 5 -8.68 7.87 -10.82
N TYR A 6 -7.56 8.57 -10.99
CA TYR A 6 -6.29 8.22 -10.34
C TYR A 6 -5.78 9.41 -9.53
N ALA A 7 -5.53 9.20 -8.26
CA ALA A 7 -4.93 10.19 -7.36
C ALA A 7 -3.60 9.67 -6.81
N ALA A 8 -2.60 10.53 -6.74
CA ALA A 8 -1.27 10.23 -6.18
C ALA A 8 -0.89 11.30 -5.15
N PRO A 9 -1.56 11.32 -3.98
CA PRO A 9 -1.31 12.27 -2.90
C PRO A 9 0.13 12.22 -2.41
N LYS A 10 0.62 13.35 -1.86
CA LYS A 10 1.99 13.47 -1.34
C LYS A 10 2.07 13.35 0.18
N THR A 11 0.93 13.35 0.87
CA THR A 11 0.86 13.23 2.33
C THR A 11 -0.21 12.22 2.76
N LEU A 12 -0.03 11.62 3.95
CA LEU A 12 -1.04 10.75 4.55
C LEU A 12 -2.39 11.43 4.75
N LYS A 13 -2.39 12.73 5.08
CA LYS A 13 -3.61 13.52 5.26
C LYS A 13 -4.39 13.65 3.95
N GLU A 14 -3.71 13.96 2.85
CA GLU A 14 -4.33 14.00 1.52
C GLU A 14 -4.85 12.62 1.11
N ALA A 15 -4.07 11.56 1.36
CA ALA A 15 -4.47 10.21 0.99
C ALA A 15 -5.75 9.76 1.73
N THR A 16 -5.79 9.97 3.04
CA THR A 16 -6.95 9.60 3.87
C THR A 16 -8.18 10.45 3.55
N ALA A 17 -8.01 11.73 3.22
CA ALA A 17 -9.11 12.59 2.79
C ALA A 17 -9.77 12.17 1.46
N LEU A 18 -9.09 11.34 0.66
CA LEU A 18 -9.61 10.82 -0.61
C LEU A 18 -10.34 9.48 -0.47
N LEU A 19 -10.28 8.84 0.71
CA LEU A 19 -10.94 7.58 1.01
C LEU A 19 -12.42 7.80 1.33
N GLU A 20 -13.20 6.74 1.13
CA GLU A 20 -14.62 6.68 1.46
C GLU A 20 -14.83 5.75 2.66
N ASP A 21 -15.95 5.90 3.37
CA ASP A 21 -16.30 5.05 4.52
C ASP A 21 -16.54 3.58 4.11
N ASN A 22 -16.84 3.34 2.83
CA ASN A 22 -17.10 2.01 2.27
C ASN A 22 -16.09 1.67 1.16
N TRP A 23 -15.64 0.42 1.16
CA TRP A 23 -14.75 -0.13 0.14
C TRP A 23 -15.51 -0.43 -1.18
N GLY A 24 -14.77 -0.59 -2.28
CA GLY A 24 -15.29 -1.01 -3.59
C GLY A 24 -15.43 0.10 -4.64
N LYS A 25 -15.66 1.36 -4.24
CA LYS A 25 -15.68 2.51 -5.16
C LYS A 25 -14.34 3.23 -5.23
N THR A 26 -13.69 3.40 -4.07
CA THR A 26 -12.34 3.93 -3.97
C THR A 26 -11.43 2.83 -3.42
N GLU A 27 -10.40 2.49 -4.18
CA GLU A 27 -9.43 1.45 -3.80
C GLU A 27 -8.01 2.03 -3.67
N ILE A 28 -7.23 1.43 -2.78
CA ILE A 28 -5.86 1.86 -2.50
C ILE A 28 -4.88 1.10 -3.39
N LEU A 29 -3.98 1.83 -4.06
CA LEU A 29 -2.94 1.25 -4.90
C LEU A 29 -1.54 1.42 -4.28
N ALA A 30 -1.03 0.32 -3.72
CA ALA A 30 0.37 0.18 -3.29
C ALA A 30 1.24 -0.41 -4.42
N GLY A 31 1.69 -1.66 -4.29
CA GLY A 31 2.51 -2.35 -5.31
C GLY A 31 1.74 -2.79 -6.56
N GLY A 32 0.43 -3.02 -6.43
CA GLY A 32 -0.45 -3.32 -7.56
C GLY A 32 -0.50 -4.77 -8.03
N THR A 33 0.30 -5.68 -7.46
CA THR A 33 0.32 -7.11 -7.82
C THR A 33 -1.08 -7.74 -7.80
N ASP A 34 -1.84 -7.52 -6.73
CA ASP A 34 -3.20 -8.04 -6.59
C ASP A 34 -4.21 -7.16 -7.33
N LEU A 35 -4.34 -5.88 -6.91
CA LEU A 35 -5.41 -4.99 -7.39
C LEU A 35 -5.42 -4.81 -8.92
N ILE A 36 -4.25 -4.63 -9.56
CA ILE A 36 -4.19 -4.46 -11.02
C ILE A 36 -4.60 -5.74 -11.73
N THR A 37 -4.26 -6.91 -11.17
CA THR A 37 -4.69 -8.21 -11.71
C THR A 37 -6.21 -8.36 -11.58
N SER A 38 -6.78 -8.05 -10.42
CA SER A 38 -8.23 -8.06 -10.19
C SER A 38 -8.99 -7.11 -11.13
N LEU A 39 -8.45 -5.92 -11.41
CA LEU A 39 -9.02 -4.98 -12.39
C LEU A 39 -9.00 -5.56 -13.81
N LYS A 40 -7.88 -6.16 -14.22
CA LYS A 40 -7.74 -6.79 -15.55
C LYS A 40 -8.71 -7.96 -15.73
N GLN A 41 -8.89 -8.75 -14.68
CA GLN A 41 -9.84 -9.87 -14.62
C GLN A 41 -11.29 -9.43 -14.39
N ARG A 42 -11.54 -8.13 -14.20
CA ARG A 42 -12.87 -7.53 -13.94
C ARG A 42 -13.54 -8.06 -12.66
N LEU A 43 -12.75 -8.52 -11.69
CA LEU A 43 -13.25 -8.94 -10.38
C LEU A 43 -13.63 -7.74 -9.51
N VAL A 44 -13.00 -6.59 -9.75
CA VAL A 44 -13.30 -5.31 -9.11
C VAL A 44 -13.38 -4.21 -10.17
N ALA A 45 -14.17 -3.18 -9.91
CA ALA A 45 -14.39 -2.07 -10.84
C ALA A 45 -14.58 -0.71 -10.12
N PRO A 46 -13.58 -0.29 -9.30
CA PRO A 46 -13.62 0.98 -8.59
C PRO A 46 -13.72 2.18 -9.54
N ASP A 47 -14.30 3.25 -9.02
CA ASP A 47 -14.38 4.55 -9.67
C ASP A 47 -13.07 5.35 -9.47
N ARG A 48 -12.31 5.06 -8.40
CA ARG A 48 -11.05 5.76 -8.07
C ARG A 48 -9.98 4.81 -7.52
N LEU A 49 -8.74 5.06 -7.92
CA LEU A 49 -7.55 4.50 -7.29
C LEU A 49 -6.74 5.61 -6.58
N VAL A 50 -6.43 5.40 -5.30
CA VAL A 50 -5.55 6.28 -4.51
C VAL A 50 -4.19 5.61 -4.34
N SER A 51 -3.18 6.12 -5.04
CA SER A 51 -1.83 5.59 -4.98
C SER A 51 -1.08 6.08 -3.77
N LEU A 52 -0.47 5.15 -3.04
CA LEU A 52 0.36 5.46 -1.87
C LEU A 52 1.83 5.70 -2.24
N ARG A 53 2.22 5.59 -3.51
CA ARG A 53 3.62 5.50 -3.96
C ARG A 53 4.54 6.65 -3.49
N HIS A 54 3.97 7.81 -3.15
CA HIS A 54 4.72 8.98 -2.71
C HIS A 54 4.84 9.12 -1.19
N LEU A 55 4.13 8.29 -0.41
CA LEU A 55 4.11 8.34 1.05
C LEU A 55 5.31 7.57 1.63
N ARG A 56 6.48 8.20 1.56
CA ARG A 56 7.75 7.58 2.00
C ARG A 56 7.73 7.21 3.48
N GLU A 57 6.93 7.90 4.30
CA GLU A 57 6.74 7.59 5.72
C GLU A 57 6.08 6.22 5.98
N LEU A 58 5.41 5.65 4.98
CA LEU A 58 4.85 4.31 5.02
C LEU A 58 5.85 3.23 4.62
N LYS A 59 7.09 3.58 4.23
CA LYS A 59 8.12 2.62 3.86
C LYS A 59 9.13 2.41 4.98
N GLY A 60 9.62 1.18 5.12
CA GLY A 60 10.79 0.85 5.92
C GLY A 60 10.49 -0.09 7.08
N ILE A 61 11.57 -0.51 7.72
CA ILE A 61 11.58 -1.44 8.85
C ILE A 61 12.29 -0.72 9.99
N LYS A 62 11.66 -0.69 11.17
CA LYS A 62 12.23 -0.06 12.37
C LYS A 62 12.15 -1.04 13.52
N VAL A 63 13.28 -1.32 14.14
CA VAL A 63 13.38 -2.18 15.32
C VAL A 63 13.37 -1.28 16.55
N SER A 64 12.50 -1.60 17.49
CA SER A 64 12.49 -1.02 18.84
C SER A 64 12.89 -2.09 19.85
N ARG A 65 13.05 -1.72 21.13
CA ARG A 65 13.45 -2.67 22.18
C ARG A 65 12.49 -3.85 22.35
N SER A 66 11.22 -3.70 22.00
CA SER A 66 10.17 -4.70 22.25
C SER A 66 9.38 -5.11 21.01
N ALA A 67 9.58 -4.47 19.86
CA ALA A 67 8.78 -4.73 18.66
C ALA A 67 9.49 -4.31 17.38
N LEU A 68 9.09 -4.98 16.30
CA LEU A 68 9.38 -4.59 14.93
C LEU A 68 8.21 -3.77 14.36
N ARG A 69 8.49 -2.58 13.82
CA ARG A 69 7.53 -1.78 13.07
C ARG A 69 7.86 -1.87 11.59
N ILE A 70 6.91 -2.39 10.81
CA ILE A 70 7.00 -2.51 9.36
C ILE A 70 6.05 -1.47 8.75
N GLY A 71 6.57 -0.63 7.87
CA GLY A 71 5.75 0.29 7.08
C GLY A 71 4.91 -0.45 6.04
N ALA A 72 3.67 0.02 5.80
CA ALA A 72 2.73 -0.61 4.87
C ALA A 72 3.21 -0.67 3.40
N LEU A 73 4.20 0.14 3.02
CA LEU A 73 4.84 0.12 1.70
C LEU A 73 6.18 -0.60 1.67
N THR A 74 6.59 -1.24 2.76
CA THR A 74 7.71 -2.17 2.74
C THR A 74 7.32 -3.38 1.91
N THR A 75 8.10 -3.67 0.87
CA THR A 75 7.82 -4.82 0.01
C THR A 75 8.20 -6.12 0.70
N LEU A 76 7.58 -7.24 0.29
CA LEU A 76 7.97 -8.56 0.79
C LEU A 76 9.44 -8.87 0.51
N GLY A 77 10.00 -8.43 -0.62
CA GLY A 77 11.42 -8.62 -0.94
C GLY A 77 12.35 -7.86 0.00
N GLU A 78 12.00 -6.62 0.36
CA GLU A 78 12.74 -5.85 1.37
C GLU A 78 12.65 -6.51 2.75
N LEU A 79 11.46 -6.97 3.14
CA LEU A 79 11.26 -7.63 4.43
C LEU A 79 12.05 -8.94 4.54
N ALA A 80 11.98 -9.80 3.52
CA ALA A 80 12.64 -11.10 3.49
C ALA A 80 14.18 -10.99 3.43
N SER A 81 14.71 -9.90 2.90
CA SER A 81 16.17 -9.65 2.81
C SER A 81 16.74 -8.83 3.96
N ASP A 82 15.91 -8.32 4.87
CA ASP A 82 16.37 -7.56 6.02
C ASP A 82 17.08 -8.48 7.03
N LYS A 83 18.38 -8.23 7.24
CA LYS A 83 19.23 -9.03 8.13
C LYS A 83 18.75 -9.00 9.59
N THR A 84 18.18 -7.89 10.03
CA THR A 84 17.69 -7.77 11.40
C THR A 84 16.43 -8.60 11.59
N VAL A 85 15.53 -8.57 10.60
CA VAL A 85 14.35 -9.43 10.55
C VAL A 85 14.75 -10.89 10.54
N GLN A 86 15.67 -11.31 9.65
CA GLN A 86 16.16 -12.69 9.61
C GLN A 86 16.77 -13.17 10.93
N ALA A 87 17.48 -12.29 11.65
CA ALA A 87 18.17 -12.65 12.89
C ALA A 87 17.25 -12.65 14.12
N GLN A 88 16.27 -11.75 14.19
CA GLN A 88 15.46 -11.52 15.40
C GLN A 88 14.00 -11.95 15.26
N PHE A 89 13.50 -12.10 14.02
CA PHE A 89 12.12 -12.41 13.67
C PHE A 89 12.05 -13.40 12.48
N PRO A 90 12.62 -14.62 12.60
CA PRO A 90 12.70 -15.60 11.51
C PRO A 90 11.35 -16.25 11.15
#